data_AF-A0A149VGL2-F1
#
_entry.id   AF-A0A149VGL2-F1
#
_cell.length_a   1.000
_cell.length_b   1.000
_cell.length_c   1.000
_cell.angle_alpha   90.00
_cell.angle_beta   90.00
_cell.angle_gamma   90.00
#
_symmetry.space_group_name_H-M   'P 1'
#
loop_
_entity.id
_entity.type
_entity.pdbx_description
1 polymer ?
#
loop_
_entity_poly.entity_id
_entity_poly.type
_entity_poly.pdbx_seq_one_letter_code
_entity_poly.pdbx_strand_id
1 'polypeptide(L)' 'MNTHRTPQEQPESFAFDHASEAEIVTVLAKYPEERKASAVMPLLYIAQRQMGRETGSAWVPVAAMDEIARRLEMAAIR' A
#
# COMPACT_ATOMS: atom_id res chain seq x y z
N MET A 1 19.29 14.43 5.76
CA MET A 1 19.96 13.58 4.75
C MET A 1 19.26 12.24 4.79
N ASN A 2 18.37 11.96 3.83
CA ASN A 2 17.65 10.68 3.80
C ASN A 2 18.65 9.60 3.43
N THR A 3 19.04 8.81 4.43
CA THR A 3 19.91 7.66 4.21
C THR A 3 19.13 6.66 3.37
N HIS A 4 19.61 6.39 2.15
CA HIS A 4 19.21 5.21 1.39
C HIS A 4 19.56 4.00 2.26
N ARG A 5 18.60 3.52 3.05
CA ARG A 5 18.73 2.20 3.66
C ARG A 5 19.00 1.24 2.51
N THR A 6 20.08 0.48 2.63
CA THR A 6 20.32 -0.73 1.83
C THR A 6 19.00 -1.46 1.65
N PRO A 7 18.68 -1.99 0.45
CA PRO A 7 17.43 -2.71 0.26
C PRO A 7 17.38 -3.85 1.28
N GLN A 8 16.57 -3.70 2.33
CA GLN A 8 15.90 -4.85 2.92
C GLN A 8 15.28 -5.58 1.74
N GLU A 9 15.55 -6.87 1.53
CA GLU A 9 15.07 -7.64 0.38
C GLU A 9 13.61 -7.28 0.10
N GLN A 10 13.40 -6.38 -0.87
CA GLN A 10 12.09 -5.88 -1.23
C GLN A 10 11.48 -6.96 -2.13
N PRO A 11 10.20 -7.30 -1.97
CA PRO A 11 9.55 -8.16 -2.93
C PRO A 11 9.58 -7.48 -4.30
N GLU A 12 9.89 -8.25 -5.35
CA GLU A 12 9.91 -7.74 -6.73
C GLU A 12 8.53 -7.27 -7.20
N SER A 13 7.46 -7.81 -6.58
CA SER A 13 6.08 -7.42 -6.84
C SER A 13 5.23 -7.50 -5.58
N PHE A 14 4.13 -6.76 -5.56
CA PHE A 14 3.15 -6.79 -4.47
C PHE A 14 1.74 -6.85 -5.06
N ALA A 15 0.91 -7.71 -4.52
CA ALA A 15 -0.52 -7.78 -4.81
C ALA A 15 -1.29 -7.91 -3.50
N PHE A 16 -2.42 -7.22 -3.37
CA PHE A 16 -3.24 -7.37 -2.18
C PHE A 16 -3.90 -8.75 -2.16
N ASP A 17 -3.91 -9.38 -0.98
CA ASP A 17 -4.63 -10.63 -0.76
C ASP A 17 -6.15 -10.39 -0.74
N HIS A 18 -6.93 -11.47 -0.82
CA HIS A 18 -8.40 -11.37 -0.86
C HIS A 18 -8.99 -10.65 0.37
N ALA A 19 -8.37 -10.79 1.55
CA ALA A 19 -8.85 -10.13 2.77
C ALA A 19 -8.60 -8.62 2.71
N SER A 20 -7.42 -8.23 2.24
CA SER A 20 -7.05 -6.84 2.00
C SER A 20 -7.91 -6.19 0.92
N GLU A 21 -8.22 -6.90 -0.17
CA GLU A 21 -9.08 -6.37 -1.24
C GLU A 21 -10.50 -6.06 -0.73
N ALA A 22 -11.08 -6.95 0.08
CA ALA A 22 -12.39 -6.71 0.70
C ALA A 22 -12.36 -5.48 1.64
N GLU A 23 -11.27 -5.30 2.39
CA GLU A 23 -11.07 -4.12 3.24
C GLU A 23 -10.90 -2.84 2.41
N ILE A 24 -10.15 -2.88 1.30
CA ILE A 24 -9.94 -1.76 0.40
C ILE A 24 -11.26 -1.28 -0.19
N VAL A 25 -12.12 -2.17 -0.69
CA VAL A 25 -13.44 -1.80 -1.22
C VAL A 25 -14.26 -1.05 -0.16
N THR A 26 -14.26 -1.55 1.07
CA THR A 26 -14.98 -0.93 2.20
C THR A 26 -14.40 0.43 2.57
N VAL A 27 -13.08 0.59 2.50
CA VAL A 27 -12.39 1.85 2.78
C VAL A 27 -12.66 2.87 1.69
N LEU A 28 -12.51 2.51 0.42
CA LEU A 28 -12.70 3.42 -0.71
C LEU A 28 -14.14 3.93 -0.78
N ALA A 29 -15.13 3.13 -0.38
CA ALA A 29 -16.53 3.57 -0.30
C ALA A 29 -16.76 4.76 0.67
N LYS A 30 -15.82 5.04 1.58
CA LYS A 30 -15.90 6.19 2.51
C LYS A 30 -15.40 7.50 1.90
N TYR A 31 -14.75 7.45 0.74
CA TYR A 31 -14.18 8.61 0.07
C TYR A 31 -14.90 8.83 -1.25
N PRO A 32 -15.34 10.07 -1.56
CA PRO A 32 -15.84 10.37 -2.89
C PRO A 32 -14.71 10.21 -3.91
N GLU A 33 -15.07 9.88 -5.16
CA GLU A 33 -14.10 9.58 -6.23
C GLU A 33 -13.06 10.70 -6.43
N GLU A 34 -13.53 11.95 -6.41
CA GLU A 34 -12.71 13.17 -6.50
C GLU A 34 -11.67 13.33 -5.37
N ARG A 35 -11.86 12.62 -4.24
CA ARG A 35 -10.98 12.66 -3.06
C ARG A 35 -10.45 11.28 -2.68
N LYS A 36 -10.45 10.31 -3.60
CA LYS A 36 -9.92 8.95 -3.33
C LYS A 36 -8.46 8.97 -2.89
N ALA A 37 -7.67 9.97 -3.29
CA ALA A 37 -6.29 10.15 -2.85
C ALA A 37 -6.13 10.26 -1.31
N SER A 38 -7.17 10.71 -0.58
CA SER A 38 -7.15 10.72 0.89
C SER A 38 -7.15 9.31 1.51
N ALA A 39 -7.46 8.28 0.73
CA ALA A 39 -7.39 6.88 1.14
C ALA A 39 -5.96 6.30 1.16
N VAL A 40 -4.92 7.07 0.82
CA VAL A 40 -3.51 6.65 0.89
C VAL A 40 -3.17 6.04 2.26
N MET A 41 -3.48 6.74 3.35
CA MET A 41 -3.12 6.30 4.70
C MET A 41 -3.81 4.97 5.06
N PRO A 42 -5.13 4.82 4.86
CA PRO A 42 -5.81 3.53 4.98
C PRO A 42 -5.19 2.41 4.14
N LEU A 43 -4.89 2.65 2.87
CA LEU A 43 -4.34 1.63 1.98
C LEU A 43 -2.92 1.20 2.40
N LEU A 44 -2.09 2.15 2.83
CA LEU A 44 -0.76 1.85 3.41
C LEU A 44 -0.87 0.99 4.66
N TYR A 45 -1.86 1.26 5.51
CA TYR A 45 -2.11 0.46 6.71
C TYR A 45 -2.54 -0.98 6.37
N ILE A 46 -3.39 -1.15 5.37
CA ILE A 46 -3.80 -2.47 4.88
C ILE A 46 -2.59 -3.24 4.34
N ALA A 47 -1.75 -2.60 3.51
CA ALA A 47 -0.54 -3.21 2.97
C ALA A 47 0.42 -3.63 4.09
N GLN A 48 0.64 -2.76 5.09
CA GLN A 48 1.48 -3.07 6.25
C GLN A 48 0.97 -4.29 7.03
N ARG A 49 -0.35 -4.39 7.24
CA ARG A 49 -0.97 -5.53 7.93
C ARG A 49 -0.85 -6.81 7.11
N GLN A 50 -0.99 -6.74 5.79
CA GLN A 50 -0.79 -7.90 4.92
C GLN A 50 0.65 -8.40 4.99
N MET A 51 1.63 -7.50 4.91
CA MET A 51 3.04 -7.87 5.07
C MET A 51 3.32 -8.53 6.42
N GLY A 52 2.65 -8.06 7.49
CA GLY A 52 2.69 -8.72 8.79
C GLY A 52 2.16 -10.16 8.76
N ARG A 53 1.09 -10.43 8.00
CA ARG A 53 0.53 -11.79 7.83
C ARG A 53 1.42 -12.69 6.98
N GLU A 54 2.01 -12.16 5.92
CA GLU A 54 2.79 -12.92 4.94
C GLU A 54 4.23 -13.18 5.40
N THR A 55 4.87 -12.18 6.01
CA THR A 55 6.30 -12.21 6.34
C THR A 55 6.59 -12.28 7.84
N GLY A 56 5.56 -12.15 8.69
CA GLY A 56 5.72 -12.02 10.14
C GLY A 56 6.26 -10.66 10.60
N SER A 57 6.51 -9.72 9.67
CA SER A 57 7.02 -8.38 9.96
C SER A 57 6.14 -7.32 9.29
N ALA A 58 5.75 -6.29 10.05
CA ALA A 58 4.83 -5.26 9.59
C ALA A 58 5.57 -4.05 9.01
N TRP A 59 5.73 -4.02 7.68
CA TRP A 59 6.40 -2.95 6.93
C TRP A 59 5.71 -2.75 5.57
N VAL A 60 6.00 -1.65 4.88
CA VAL A 60 5.40 -1.35 3.57
C VAL A 60 6.49 -1.40 2.49
N PRO A 61 6.42 -2.35 1.54
CA PRO A 61 7.37 -2.40 0.43
C PRO A 61 7.13 -1.31 -0.59
N VAL A 62 8.18 -0.98 -1.36
CA VAL A 62 8.07 0.00 -2.45
C VAL A 62 7.04 -0.45 -3.50
N ALA A 63 7.04 -1.74 -3.85
CA ALA A 63 6.06 -2.32 -4.76
C ALA A 63 4.60 -2.14 -4.27
N ALA A 64 4.35 -2.15 -2.95
CA ALA A 64 3.03 -1.85 -2.41
C ALA A 64 2.67 -0.38 -2.55
N MET A 65 3.63 0.54 -2.36
CA MET A 65 3.40 1.97 -2.57
C MET A 65 3.05 2.28 -4.02
N ASP A 66 3.75 1.65 -4.98
CA ASP A 66 3.46 1.80 -6.41
C ASP A 66 2.05 1.29 -6.76
N GLU A 67 1.67 0.15 -6.20
CA GLU A 67 0.36 -0.46 -6.42
C GLU A 67 -0.79 0.37 -5.77
N ILE A 68 -0.53 1.02 -4.64
CA ILE A 68 -1.45 1.97 -4.01
C ILE A 68 -1.57 3.24 -4.87
N ALA A 69 -0.46 3.79 -5.35
CA ALA A 69 -0.45 4.95 -6.22
C ALA A 69 -1.25 4.68 -7.51
N ARG A 70 -1.09 3.49 -8.10
CA ARG A 70 -1.88 3.03 -9.26
C ARG A 70 -3.38 2.99 -8.95
N ARG A 71 -3.79 2.40 -7.81
CA ARG A 71 -5.21 2.34 -7.41
C ARG A 71 -5.84 3.72 -7.20
N LEU A 72 -5.08 4.65 -6.62
CA LEU A 72 -5.57 5.98 -6.28
C LEU A 72 -5.38 6.99 -7.41
N GLU A 73 -4.87 6.56 -8.57
CA GLU A 73 -4.53 7.42 -9.72
C GLU A 73 -3.59 8.56 -9.33
N MET A 74 -2.65 8.27 -8.43
CA MET A 74 -1.63 9.20 -7.97
C MET A 74 -0.32 8.95 -8.71
N ALA A 75 0.43 10.01 -8.96
CA ALA A 75 1.80 9.87 -9.45
C ALA A 75 2.64 9.18 -8.36
N ALA A 76 3.37 8.13 -8.73
CA ALA A 76 4.36 7.52 -7.84
C ALA A 76 5.41 8.57 -7.44
N ILE A 77 5.70 8.64 -6.14
CA ILE A 77 6.78 9.49 -5.62
C ILE A 77 8.09 8.81 -5.98
N ARG A 78 8.98 9.52 -6.69
CA ARG A 78 10.28 9.03 -7.16
C ARG A 78 11.40 9.82 -6.49
#